data_AF-A0A0F9D7V2-F1
#
_entry.id   AF-A0A0F9D7V2-F1
#
_cell.length_a   1.000
_cell.length_b   1.000
_cell.length_c   1.000
_cell.angle_alpha   90.00
_cell.angle_beta   90.00
_cell.angle_gamma   90.00
#
_symmetry.space_group_name_H-M   'P 1'
#
loop_
_entity.id
_entity.type
_entity.pdbx_description
1 polymer ?
#
loop_
_entity_poly.entity_id
_entity_poly.type
_entity_poly.pdbx_seq_one_letter_code
_entity_poly.pdbx_strand_id
1 'polypeptide(L)' 'MAVDIPSGLSSDTGAALGVAIEADVTVTFIGLKQGLLTGRGAALCGELIYNDLSVPADI' A
#
# COMPACT_ATOMS: atom_id res chain seq x y z
N MET A 1 7.76 -8.93 -1.25
CA MET A 1 6.33 -8.77 -1.65
C MET A 1 5.48 -8.46 -0.43
N ALA A 2 4.55 -7.51 -0.54
CA ALA A 2 3.55 -7.17 0.48
C ALA A 2 2.12 -7.38 -0.05
N VAL A 3 1.21 -7.71 0.86
CA VAL A 3 -0.22 -7.84 0.59
C VAL A 3 -0.91 -6.69 1.30
N ASP A 4 -1.66 -5.90 0.54
CA ASP A 4 -2.37 -4.69 0.90
C ASP A 4 -1.52 -3.45 1.23
N ILE A 5 -0.59 -3.57 2.17
CA ILE A 5 0.32 -2.52 2.65
C ILE A 5 1.63 -3.19 3.10
N PRO A 6 2.82 -2.58 2.85
CA PRO A 6 4.04 -3.04 3.50
C PRO A 6 3.88 -3.06 5.02
N SER A 7 4.13 -4.21 5.65
CA SER A 7 4.00 -4.34 7.11
C SER A 7 4.85 -3.30 7.83
N GLY A 8 4.25 -2.59 8.78
CA GLY A 8 4.88 -1.49 9.51
C GLY A 8 4.74 -0.12 8.85
N LEU A 9 4.11 0.00 7.68
CA LEU A 9 3.75 1.28 7.08
C LEU A 9 2.32 1.68 7.47
N SER A 10 2.10 2.94 7.83
CA SER A 10 0.77 3.50 8.03
C SER A 10 0.03 3.64 6.69
N SER A 11 -1.17 3.06 6.60
CA SER A 11 -2.03 3.14 5.41
C SER A 11 -2.52 4.54 5.07
N ASP A 12 -2.56 5.45 6.04
CA ASP A 12 -3.20 6.75 5.86
C ASP A 12 -2.18 7.83 5.56
N THR A 13 -1.00 7.72 6.17
CA THR A 13 0.02 8.79 6.15
C THR A 13 1.32 8.40 5.44
N GLY A 14 1.55 7.09 5.24
CA GLY A 14 2.81 6.58 4.71
C GLY A 14 3.98 6.72 5.70
N ALA A 15 3.72 7.02 6.98
CA ALA A 15 4.74 6.98 8.01
C ALA A 15 5.15 5.53 8.34
N ALA A 16 6.44 5.29 8.55
CA ALA A 16 6.90 4.03 9.13
C ALA A 16 6.55 4.01 10.63
N LEU A 17 5.81 3.02 11.08
CA LEU A 17 5.38 2.80 12.46
C LEU A 17 6.46 2.04 13.23
N GLY A 18 7.69 2.57 13.21
CA GLY A 18 8.89 1.88 13.67
C GLY A 18 9.63 1.26 12.49
N VAL A 19 9.64 -0.07 12.40
CA VAL A 19 10.24 -0.80 11.28
C VAL A 19 9.16 -1.08 10.24
N ALA A 20 9.39 -0.64 9.01
CA ALA A 20 8.56 -0.97 7.86
C ALA A 20 9.38 -1.80 6.86
N ILE A 21 8.75 -2.83 6.29
CA ILE A 21 9.41 -3.63 5.25
C ILE A 21 9.53 -2.82 3.96
N GLU A 22 10.59 -3.07 3.21
CA GLU A 22 10.70 -2.70 1.80
C GLU A 22 10.27 -3.90 0.97
N ALA A 23 9.25 -3.74 0.14
CA ALA A 23 8.72 -4.79 -0.71
C ALA A 23 9.05 -4.50 -2.17
N ASP A 24 9.48 -5.52 -2.92
CA ASP A 24 9.69 -5.39 -4.38
C ASP A 24 8.37 -5.18 -5.15
N VAL A 25 7.27 -5.73 -4.61
CA VAL A 25 5.91 -5.66 -5.16
C VAL A 25 4.91 -5.58 -4.01
N THR A 26 3.89 -4.73 -4.14
CA THR A 26 2.72 -4.63 -3.25
C THR A 26 1.45 -4.79 -4.06
N VAL A 27 0.58 -5.74 -3.68
CA VAL A 27 -0.77 -5.88 -4.25
C VAL A 27 -1.78 -5.30 -3.27
N THR A 28 -2.53 -4.27 -3.65
CA THR A 28 -3.51 -3.61 -2.77
C THR A 28 -4.94 -3.73 -3.29
N PHE A 29 -5.90 -3.81 -2.36
CA PHE A 29 -7.28 -4.17 -2.70
C PHE A 29 -8.30 -3.07 -2.43
N ILE A 30 -9.40 -3.05 -3.19
CA ILE A 30 -10.62 -2.23 -2.98
C ILE A 30 -10.41 -0.72 -3.17
N GLY A 31 -9.28 -0.17 -2.72
CA GLY A 31 -8.86 1.20 -2.95
C GLY A 31 -7.36 1.36 -2.77
N LEU A 32 -6.81 2.41 -3.38
CA LEU A 32 -5.44 2.83 -3.13
C LEU A 32 -5.35 3.53 -1.78
N LYS A 33 -4.50 3.01 -0.90
CA LYS A 33 -4.26 3.61 0.42
C LYS A 33 -3.36 4.82 0.24
N GLN A 34 -3.72 5.95 0.85
CA GLN A 34 -2.95 7.20 0.74
C GLN A 34 -1.49 7.00 1.15
N GLY A 35 -1.25 6.17 2.16
CA GLY A 35 0.06 5.83 2.67
C GLY A 35 0.95 5.06 1.70
N LEU A 36 0.42 4.48 0.62
CA LEU A 36 1.22 3.93 -0.48
C LEU A 36 1.79 5.02 -1.39
N LEU A 37 1.13 6.17 -1.45
CA LEU A 37 1.43 7.26 -2.38
C LEU A 37 2.06 8.47 -1.68
N THR A 38 2.17 8.44 -0.35
CA THR A 38 2.66 9.54 0.49
C THR A 38 3.72 9.04 1.46
N GLY A 39 4.43 9.98 2.11
CA GLY A 39 5.45 9.64 3.11
C GLY A 39 6.53 8.71 2.56
N ARG A 40 6.74 7.57 3.24
CA ARG A 40 7.66 6.50 2.83
C ARG A 40 7.04 5.49 1.86
N GLY A 41 5.74 5.59 1.55
CA GLY A 41 5.00 4.60 0.77
C GLY A 41 5.64 4.23 -0.55
N ALA A 42 5.85 5.24 -1.41
CA ALA A 42 6.44 5.05 -2.74
C ALA A 42 7.84 4.43 -2.70
N ALA A 43 8.59 4.65 -1.61
CA ALA A 43 9.93 4.09 -1.43
C ALA A 43 9.92 2.65 -0.89
N LEU A 44 8.81 2.19 -0.30
CA LEU A 44 8.73 0.90 0.39
C LEU A 44 7.78 -0.10 -0.28
N CYS A 45 6.92 0.35 -1.20
CA CYS A 45 5.93 -0.52 -1.82
C CYS A 45 6.42 -1.25 -3.08
N GLY A 46 7.53 -0.81 -3.68
CA GLY A 46 8.02 -1.34 -4.95
C GLY A 46 6.98 -1.16 -6.06
N GLU A 47 6.83 -2.16 -6.93
CA GLU A 47 5.75 -2.17 -7.93
C GLU A 47 4.39 -2.27 -7.23
N LEU A 48 3.50 -1.32 -7.51
CA LEU A 48 2.17 -1.27 -6.92
C LEU A 48 1.12 -1.82 -7.89
N ILE A 49 0.49 -2.93 -7.51
CA ILE A 49 -0.60 -3.56 -8.26
C ILE A 49 -1.92 -3.32 -7.51
N TYR A 50 -2.92 -2.80 -8.21
CA TYR A 50 -4.26 -2.58 -7.67
C TYR A 50 -5.23 -3.67 -8.15
N ASN A 51 -6.05 -4.19 -7.24
CA ASN A 51 -7.13 -5.11 -7.56
C ASN A 51 -8.41 -4.67 -6.82
N ASP A 52 -9.45 -4.30 -7.55
CA ASP A 52 -10.72 -3.84 -6.97
C ASP A 52 -11.51 -4.93 -6.25
N LEU A 53 -11.10 -6.20 -6.33
CA LEU A 53 -11.83 -7.37 -5.83
C LEU A 53 -13.29 -7.42 -6.31
N SER A 54 -13.54 -6.94 -7.54
CA SER A 54 -14.88 -6.85 -8.12
C SER A 54 -15.86 -5.97 -7.33
N VAL A 55 -15.35 -4.99 -6.58
CA VAL A 55 -16.20 -3.95 -5.97
C VAL A 55 -16.83 -3.11 -7.08
N PRO A 56 -18.16 -2.84 -7.04
CA PRO A 56 -18.82 -1.98 -8.02
C PRO A 56 -18.17 -0.60 -8.09
N ALA A 57 -18.04 -0.04 -9.30
CA ALA A 57 -17.35 1.23 -9.53
C ALA A 57 -18.11 2.47 -8.99
N ASP A 58 -19.35 2.30 -8.54
CA ASP A 58 -20.23 3.32 -7.98
C ASP A 58 -20.30 3.31 -6.44
N ILE A 59 -19.50 2.46 -5.80
CA ILE A 59 -19.23 2.43 -4.35
C ILE A 59 -18.00 3.29 -4.06
#